data_AF-A0AA95F7N8-F1
#
_entry.id   AF-A0AA95F7N8-F1
#
_cell.length_a   1.000
_cell.length_b   1.000
_cell.length_c   1.000
_cell.angle_alpha   90.00
_cell.angle_beta   90.00
_cell.angle_gamma   90.00
#
_symmetry.space_group_name_H-M   'P 1'
#
loop_
_entity.id
_entity.type
_entity.pdbx_description
1 polymer ?
#
loop_
_entity_poly.entity_id
_entity_poly.type
_entity_poly.pdbx_seq_one_letter_code
_entity_poly.pdbx_strand_id
1 'polypeptide(L)' 'MTVTSIDINPAELKQAKELAGTTSNRETVDLALRTLIAVRRQPAAVERIIGRRFTPDQIDAPTIAPVTSATT' A
#
# COMPACT_ATOMS: atom_id res chain seq x y z
N MET A 1 -9.88 19.72 -5.35
CA MET A 1 -9.40 18.57 -6.14
C MET A 1 -8.78 19.10 -7.42
N THR A 2 -7.55 18.69 -7.71
CA THR A 2 -6.89 18.98 -8.98
C THR A 2 -7.50 18.06 -10.05
N VAL A 3 -8.04 18.65 -11.12
CA VAL A 3 -8.53 17.90 -12.27
C VAL A 3 -7.44 17.94 -13.32
N THR A 4 -6.91 16.77 -13.67
CA THR A 4 -5.90 16.60 -14.71
C THR A 4 -6.52 15.82 -15.86
N SER A 5 -6.38 16.33 -17.08
CA SER A 5 -6.83 15.63 -18.28
C SER A 5 -5.75 14.63 -18.70
N ILE A 6 -6.13 13.37 -18.90
CA ILE A 6 -5.22 12.29 -19.29
C ILE A 6 -5.93 11.47 -20.38
N ASP A 7 -5.26 11.23 -21.49
CA ASP A 7 -5.76 10.35 -22.54
C ASP A 7 -5.61 8.88 -22.11
N ILE A 8 -6.73 8.16 -22.07
CA ILE A 8 -6.79 6.74 -21.76
C ILE A 8 -7.71 6.09 -22.79
N ASN A 9 -7.32 4.92 -23.29
CA ASN A 9 -8.15 4.13 -24.18
C ASN A 9 -9.52 3.82 -23.50
N PRO A 10 -10.65 4.28 -24.08
CA PRO A 10 -11.97 4.09 -23.48
C PRO A 10 -12.35 2.61 -23.29
N ALA A 11 -11.86 1.72 -24.16
CA ALA A 11 -12.13 0.29 -24.06
C ALA A 11 -11.43 -0.35 -22.85
N GLU A 12 -10.17 0.02 -22.62
CA GLU A 12 -9.40 -0.42 -21.45
C GLU A 12 -10.00 0.11 -20.16
N LEU A 13 -10.40 1.39 -20.15
CA LEU A 13 -11.03 2.01 -18.98
C LEU A 13 -12.36 1.34 -18.63
N LYS A 14 -13.14 0.94 -19.64
CA LYS A 14 -14.38 0.19 -19.43
C LYS A 14 -14.10 -1.19 -18.81
N GLN A 15 -13.14 -1.94 -19.34
CA GLN A 15 -12.75 -3.23 -18.77
C GLN A 15 -12.24 -3.08 -17.34
N ALA A 16 -11.41 -2.08 -17.07
CA ALA A 16 -10.91 -1.79 -15.73
C ALA A 16 -12.04 -1.49 -14.75
N LYS A 17 -13.08 -0.76 -15.17
CA LYS A 17 -14.28 -0.51 -14.35
C LYS A 17 -15.03 -1.78 -13.99
N GLU A 18 -15.24 -2.65 -14.97
CA GLU A 18 -15.93 -3.94 -14.79
C GLU A 18 -15.15 -4.84 -13.82
N LEU A 19 -13.82 -4.95 -14.00
CA LEU A 19 -12.95 -5.72 -13.11
C LEU A 19 -12.86 -5.15 -11.70
N ALA A 20 -12.85 -3.82 -11.57
CA ALA A 20 -12.75 -3.12 -10.30
C ALA A 20 -14.09 -2.99 -9.56
N GLY A 21 -15.22 -3.26 -10.22
CA GLY A 21 -16.57 -3.03 -9.68
C GLY A 21 -16.90 -1.55 -9.43
N THR A 22 -16.19 -0.63 -10.08
CA THR A 22 -16.30 0.83 -9.84
C THR A 22 -17.30 1.49 -10.78
N THR A 23 -17.95 2.56 -10.33
CA THR A 23 -19.00 3.25 -11.10
C THR A 23 -18.45 4.42 -11.92
N SER A 24 -17.32 5.01 -11.49
CA SER A 24 -16.71 6.19 -12.10
C SER A 24 -15.29 5.95 -12.60
N ASN A 25 -14.94 6.54 -13.74
CA ASN A 25 -13.58 6.50 -14.30
C ASN A 25 -12.54 7.01 -13.30
N ARG A 26 -12.90 8.06 -12.54
CA ARG A 26 -12.01 8.63 -11.51
C ARG A 26 -11.72 7.64 -10.39
N GLU A 27 -12.74 6.90 -9.98
CA GLU A 27 -12.66 5.89 -8.93
C GLU A 27 -11.79 4.71 -9.35
N THR A 28 -11.96 4.25 -10.60
CA THR A 28 -11.13 3.20 -11.20
C THR A 28 -9.65 3.60 -11.23
N VAL A 29 -9.35 4.82 -11.67
CA VAL A 29 -7.97 5.32 -11.76
C VAL A 29 -7.36 5.48 -10.35
N ASP A 30 -8.12 6.00 -9.38
CA ASP A 30 -7.64 6.12 -8.00
C ASP A 30 -7.33 4.74 -7.39
N LEU A 31 -8.20 3.75 -7.61
CA LEU A 31 -7.98 2.39 -7.14
C LEU A 31 -6.75 1.73 -7.80
N ALA A 32 -6.59 1.91 -9.11
CA ALA A 32 -5.44 1.40 -9.85
C ALA A 32 -4.11 1.99 -9.31
N LEU A 33 -4.08 3.31 -9.09
CA LEU A 33 -2.91 3.99 -8.54
C LEU A 33 -2.57 3.52 -7.12
N ARG A 34 -3.56 3.40 -6.24
CA ARG A 34 -3.37 2.88 -4.87
C ARG A 34 -2.83 1.47 -4.89
N THR A 35 -3.39 0.61 -5.74
CA THR A 35 -2.96 -0.78 -5.89
C THR A 35 -1.53 -0.85 -6.41
N LEU A 36 -1.17 -0.07 -7.43
CA LEU A 36 0.18 -0.03 -7.97
C LEU A 36 1.21 0.42 -6.93
N ILE A 37 0.90 1.47 -6.16
CA ILE A 37 1.76 1.95 -5.08
C ILE A 37 1.92 0.87 -4.00
N ALA A 38 0.85 0.19 -3.62
CA ALA A 38 0.89 -0.87 -2.63
C ALA A 38 1.77 -2.04 -3.09
N VAL A 39 1.56 -2.52 -4.33
CA VAL A 39 2.35 -3.59 -4.95
C VAL A 39 3.83 -3.23 -5.01
N ARG A 40 4.17 -1.98 -5.37
CA ARG A 40 5.57 -1.53 -5.47
C ARG A 40 6.21 -1.18 -4.12
N ARG A 41 5.43 -0.97 -3.06
CA ARG A 41 5.96 -0.74 -1.70
C ARG A 41 6.39 -2.03 -0.99
N GLN A 42 5.79 -3.18 -1.32
CA GLN A 42 6.07 -4.45 -0.66
C GLN A 42 7.51 -4.97 -0.84
N PRO A 43 8.16 -4.89 -2.03
CA PRO A 43 9.55 -5.34 -2.19
C PRO A 43 10.52 -4.61 -1.25
N ALA A 44 10.37 -3.29 -1.08
CA ALA A 44 11.26 -2.49 -0.24
C ALA A 44 11.06 -2.73 1.27
N ALA A 45 9.87 -3.16 1.70
CA ALA A 45 9.62 -3.53 3.09
C ALA A 45 10.18 -4.92 3.40
N VAL A 46 10.02 -5.88 2.48
CA VAL A 46 10.54 -7.24 2.63
C VAL A 46 12.08 -7.26 2.60
N GLU A 47 12.71 -6.51 1.69
CA GLU A 47 14.18 -6.35 1.66
C GLU A 47 14.74 -5.75 2.97
N ARG A 48 14.02 -4.81 3.60
CA ARG A 48 14.42 -4.24 4.90
C ARG A 48 14.35 -5.26 6.05
N ILE A 49 13.43 -6.23 5.98
CA ILE A 49 13.30 -7.28 7.00
C ILE A 49 14.37 -8.35 6.78
N ILE A 50 14.58 -8.79 5.53
CA ILE A 50 15.56 -9.83 5.19
C ILE A 50 17.01 -9.33 5.40
N GLY A 51 17.29 -8.05 5.15
CA GLY A 51 18.61 -7.45 5.39
C GLY A 51 18.92 -7.12 6.84
N ARG A 52 17.99 -7.35 7.77
CA ARG A 52 18.18 -7.04 9.20
C ARG A 52 19.11 -8.08 9.81
N ARG A 53 20.38 -7.71 10.04
CA ARG A 53 21.23 -8.47 10.96
C ARG A 53 20.90 -8.03 12.38
N PHE A 54 20.49 -8.99 13.21
CA PHE A 54 20.37 -8.77 14.65
C PHE A 54 21.76 -8.81 15.27
N THR A 55 22.02 -7.90 16.20
CA THR A 55 23.18 -8.03 17.09
C THR A 55 22.89 -9.15 18.11
N PRO A 56 23.91 -9.87 18.64
CA PRO A 56 23.67 -11.00 19.55
C PRO A 56 22.82 -10.63 20.78
N ASP A 57 22.94 -9.40 21.25
CA ASP A 57 22.16 -8.78 22.33
C ASP A 57 20.66 -8.55 22.01
N GLN A 58 20.26 -8.66 20.75
CA GLN A 58 18.87 -8.54 20.29
C GLN A 58 18.18 -9.90 20.10
N ILE A 59 18.95 -10.99 20.17
CA ILE A 59 18.44 -12.36 20.14
C ILE A 59 18.03 -12.71 21.57
N ASP A 60 16.79 -13.17 21.78
CA ASP A 60 16.21 -13.44 23.11
C ASP A 60 16.09 -12.23 24.04
N ALA A 61 16.08 -11.01 23.48
CA ALA A 61 15.82 -9.80 24.25
C ALA A 61 14.43 -9.89 24.93
N PRO A 62 14.30 -9.43 26.19
CA PRO A 62 13.05 -9.53 26.94
C PRO A 62 11.93 -8.76 26.23
N THR A 63 10.80 -9.43 26.02
CA THR A 63 9.60 -8.83 25.39
C THR A 63 9.09 -7.68 26.24
N ILE A 64 9.17 -6.46 25.71
CA ILE A 64 8.55 -5.28 26.34
C ILE A 64 7.10 -5.21 25.88
N ALA A 65 6.17 -5.45 26.80
CA ALA A 65 4.75 -5.22 26.53
C ALA A 65 4.49 -3.72 26.32
N PRO A 66 3.73 -3.32 25.29
CA PRO A 66 3.40 -1.91 25.08
C PRO A 66 2.60 -1.41 26.28
N VAL A 67 3.07 -0.30 26.89
CA VAL A 67 2.32 0.37 27.94
C VAL A 67 1.06 0.97 27.30
N THR A 68 -0.10 0.36 27.58
CA THR A 68 -1.39 0.99 27.31
C THR A 68 -1.47 2.22 28.21
N SER A 69 -1.22 3.40 27.64
CA SER A 69 -1.54 4.66 28.30
C SER A 69 -3.05 4.72 28.52
N ALA A 70 -3.50 4.28 29.70
CA ALA A 70 -4.85 4.53 30.16
C ALA A 70 -4.95 6.04 30.45
N THR A 71 -5.63 6.75 29.56
CA THR A 71 -6.08 8.13 29.78
C THR A 71 -6.97 8.17 31.01
N THR A 72 -6.63 9.00 31.99
CA THR A 72 -7.57 9.55 32.99
C THR A 72 -7.16 10.98 33.28
#